data_AF-W2MYN7-F1
#
_entry.id   AF-W2MYN7-F1
#
_cell.length_a   1.000
_cell.length_b   1.000
_cell.length_c   1.000
_cell.angle_alpha   90.00
_cell.angle_beta   90.00
_cell.angle_gamma   90.00
#
_symmetry.space_group_name_H-M   'P 1'
#
loop_
_entity.id
_entity.type
_entity.pdbx_description
1 polymer ?
#
loop_
_entity_poly.entity_id
_entity_poly.type
_entity_poly.pdbx_seq_one_letter_code
_entity_poly.pdbx_strand_id
1 'polypeptide(L)'
;MENTALGLQTKTIRSIFASGETPAVAFSQLVLDQAGDGLLSNPLFKNWMEYVKDFNKKNPEKQESWFQPLRIAYQWRIENMIARAKQNPTTVNIANTVERAWRKQWVEWNYAPSAAFKFFQLNRAYEKTLLSPEFKVWVKYLNYFNRQHPDKKETIIDGMKANYNDINILLILNAAKKDPNTKKMVTYLQNELVNKWVVANEDPAVLRRRFSGTVENGEEMVQRYIKKREAMSATTS
;
A
#
# COMPACT_ATOMS: atom_id res chain seq x y z
N MET A 1 35.71 -6.90 27.51
CA MET A 1 34.55 -7.79 27.27
C MET A 1 33.87 -7.55 25.91
N GLU A 2 33.96 -6.36 25.31
CA GLU A 2 33.42 -6.11 23.95
C GLU A 2 34.02 -6.99 22.84
N ASN A 3 35.32 -7.30 22.88
CA ASN A 3 35.98 -8.11 21.85
C ASN A 3 35.49 -9.57 21.78
N THR A 4 35.05 -10.15 22.90
CA THR A 4 34.54 -11.53 22.94
C THR A 4 33.14 -11.63 22.34
N ALA A 5 32.26 -10.65 22.61
CA ALA A 5 30.91 -10.59 22.05
C ALA A 5 30.93 -10.35 20.53
N LEU A 6 31.77 -9.44 20.05
CA LEU A 6 31.97 -9.19 18.61
C LEU A 6 32.51 -10.43 17.87
N GLY A 7 33.44 -11.16 18.51
CA GLY A 7 33.98 -12.41 17.99
C GLY A 7 32.91 -13.52 17.89
N LEU A 8 32.07 -13.66 18.91
CA LEU A 8 30.93 -14.60 18.91
C LEU A 8 29.92 -14.25 17.82
N GLN A 9 29.51 -12.98 17.71
CA GLN A 9 28.57 -12.53 16.68
C GLN A 9 29.11 -12.77 15.27
N THR A 10 30.40 -12.49 15.04
CA THR A 10 31.04 -12.75 13.74
C THR A 10 31.07 -14.24 13.40
N LYS A 11 31.36 -15.11 14.38
CA LYS A 11 31.30 -16.56 14.20
C LYS A 11 29.88 -17.03 13.88
N THR A 12 28.87 -16.49 14.58
CA THR A 12 27.45 -16.81 14.32
C THR A 12 27.04 -16.42 12.89
N ILE A 13 27.37 -15.21 12.43
CA ILE A 13 27.05 -14.77 11.06
C ILE A 13 27.72 -15.68 10.02
N ARG A 14 29.00 -16.00 10.20
CA ARG A 14 29.72 -16.93 9.30
C ARG A 14 29.09 -18.32 9.30
N SER A 15 28.67 -18.81 10.46
CA SER A 15 27.98 -20.10 10.58
C SER A 15 26.66 -20.10 9.82
N ILE A 16 25.88 -19.03 9.91
CA ILE A 16 24.61 -18.88 9.17
C ILE A 16 24.84 -18.89 7.67
N PHE A 17 25.88 -18.22 7.16
CA PHE A 17 26.17 -18.26 5.72
C PHE A 17 26.79 -19.59 5.27
N ALA A 18 27.53 -20.27 6.14
CA ALA A 18 28.14 -21.56 5.83
C ALA A 18 27.15 -22.72 5.83
N SER A 19 26.03 -22.63 6.57
CA SER A 19 25.01 -23.68 6.61
C SER A 19 24.31 -23.91 5.28
N GLY A 20 24.33 -22.92 4.37
CA GLY A 20 23.67 -23.02 3.06
C GLY A 20 22.14 -22.94 3.13
N GLU A 21 21.60 -22.41 4.24
CA GLU A 21 20.17 -22.14 4.41
C GLU A 21 19.63 -21.19 3.33
N THR A 22 18.33 -21.23 3.03
CA THR A 22 17.79 -20.33 2.00
C THR A 22 17.99 -18.85 2.40
N PRO A 23 18.14 -17.92 1.43
CA PRO A 23 18.23 -16.49 1.71
C PRO A 23 17.12 -15.97 2.63
N ALA A 24 15.90 -16.49 2.51
CA ALA A 24 14.79 -16.12 3.39
C ALA A 24 15.03 -16.54 4.86
N VAL A 25 15.50 -17.78 5.08
CA VAL A 25 15.83 -18.27 6.42
C VAL A 25 17.01 -17.49 7.01
N ALA A 26 18.07 -17.29 6.24
CA ALA A 26 19.23 -16.51 6.67
C ALA A 26 18.84 -15.06 7.01
N PHE A 27 17.90 -14.44 6.28
CA PHE A 27 17.41 -13.09 6.57
C PHE A 27 16.80 -12.99 7.98
N SER A 28 15.98 -13.98 8.35
CA SER A 28 15.34 -14.06 9.67
C SER A 28 16.33 -14.44 10.78
N GLN A 29 17.25 -15.39 10.54
CA GLN A 29 18.28 -15.77 11.52
C GLN A 29 19.24 -14.61 11.84
N LEU A 30 19.47 -13.71 10.88
CA LEU A 30 20.22 -12.47 11.07
C LEU A 30 19.39 -11.33 11.68
N VAL A 31 18.12 -11.59 11.98
CA VAL A 31 17.18 -10.64 12.59
C VAL A 31 17.02 -9.36 11.72
N LEU A 32 17.20 -9.51 10.40
CA LEU A 32 17.09 -8.40 9.45
C LEU A 32 15.63 -8.02 9.19
N ASP A 33 14.68 -8.90 9.49
CA ASP A 33 13.24 -8.64 9.45
C ASP A 33 12.77 -7.68 10.56
N GLN A 34 13.59 -7.47 11.59
CA GLN A 34 13.26 -6.62 12.75
C GLN A 34 14.10 -5.33 12.79
N ALA A 35 14.95 -5.06 11.79
CA ALA A 35 15.82 -3.87 11.77
C ALA A 35 15.08 -2.54 11.56
N GLY A 36 13.76 -2.58 11.36
CA GLY A 36 12.92 -1.40 11.13
C GLY A 36 13.38 -0.58 9.92
N ASP A 37 13.08 0.72 9.92
CA ASP A 37 13.45 1.63 8.82
C ASP A 37 14.97 1.81 8.67
N GLY A 38 15.78 1.30 9.61
CA GLY A 38 17.24 1.34 9.60
C GLY A 38 17.91 0.20 8.83
N LEU A 39 17.15 -0.76 8.28
CA LEU A 39 17.70 -1.94 7.59
C LEU A 39 18.73 -1.58 6.50
N LEU A 40 18.47 -0.57 5.69
CA LEU A 40 19.34 -0.23 4.56
C LEU A 40 20.66 0.43 4.98
N SER A 41 20.75 0.88 6.23
CA SER A 41 22.01 1.33 6.85
C SER A 41 22.73 0.20 7.58
N ASN A 42 22.10 -0.97 7.75
CA ASN A 42 22.68 -2.09 8.46
C ASN A 42 23.75 -2.78 7.57
N PRO A 43 25.03 -2.81 7.96
CA PRO A 43 26.07 -3.46 7.16
C PRO A 43 25.82 -4.96 6.96
N LEU A 44 25.10 -5.61 7.89
CA LEU A 44 24.74 -7.01 7.78
C LEU A 44 23.75 -7.28 6.64
N PHE A 45 22.90 -6.30 6.28
CA PHE A 45 22.02 -6.41 5.12
C PHE A 45 22.83 -6.51 3.82
N LYS A 46 23.91 -5.74 3.69
CA LYS A 46 24.81 -5.83 2.53
C LYS A 46 25.50 -7.19 2.46
N ASN A 47 26.00 -7.70 3.60
CA ASN A 47 26.61 -9.03 3.66
C ASN A 47 25.60 -10.13 3.29
N TRP A 48 24.36 -10.01 3.76
CA TRP A 48 23.28 -10.93 3.39
C TRP A 48 22.95 -10.86 1.89
N MET A 49 22.97 -9.68 1.27
CA MET A 49 22.78 -9.58 -0.19
C MET A 49 23.89 -10.27 -0.98
N GLU A 50 25.15 -10.19 -0.53
CA GLU A 50 26.24 -10.97 -1.13
C GLU A 50 26.04 -12.47 -0.92
N TYR A 51 25.58 -12.89 0.26
CA TYR A 51 25.18 -14.27 0.51
C TYR A 51 24.11 -14.76 -0.48
N VAL A 52 23.09 -13.95 -0.80
CA VAL A 52 22.07 -14.32 -1.80
C VAL A 52 22.69 -14.56 -3.17
N LYS A 53 23.66 -13.73 -3.59
CA LYS A 53 24.36 -13.92 -4.87
C LYS A 53 25.16 -15.22 -4.88
N ASP A 54 25.91 -15.49 -3.82
CA ASP A 54 26.70 -16.72 -3.68
C ASP A 54 25.82 -17.96 -3.64
N PHE A 55 24.70 -17.90 -2.90
CA PHE A 55 23.69 -18.96 -2.87
C PHE A 55 23.15 -19.23 -4.28
N ASN A 56 22.72 -18.21 -5.01
CA ASN A 56 22.15 -18.37 -6.36
C ASN A 56 23.19 -18.87 -7.38
N LYS A 57 24.46 -18.47 -7.24
CA LYS A 57 25.54 -18.98 -8.09
C LYS A 57 25.80 -20.47 -7.86
N LYS A 58 25.69 -20.94 -6.61
CA LYS A 58 25.85 -22.36 -6.24
C LYS A 58 24.60 -23.19 -6.57
N ASN A 59 23.43 -22.56 -6.66
CA ASN A 59 22.14 -23.20 -6.86
C ASN A 59 21.40 -22.63 -8.10
N PRO A 60 21.93 -22.82 -9.32
CA PRO A 60 21.40 -22.17 -10.52
C PRO A 60 19.96 -22.56 -10.87
N GLU A 61 19.53 -23.77 -10.52
CA GLU A 61 18.15 -24.27 -10.73
C GLU A 61 17.18 -23.86 -9.61
N LYS A 62 17.68 -23.33 -8.49
CA LYS A 62 16.89 -22.98 -7.30
C LYS A 62 17.23 -21.57 -6.82
N GLN A 63 17.26 -20.63 -7.76
CA GLN A 63 17.57 -19.24 -7.43
C GLN A 63 16.47 -18.64 -6.55
N GLU A 64 16.92 -17.93 -5.53
CA GLU A 64 16.09 -17.31 -4.52
C GLU A 64 16.13 -15.78 -4.67
N SER A 65 15.02 -15.13 -4.34
CA SER A 65 14.91 -13.68 -4.47
C SER A 65 15.53 -12.98 -3.27
N TRP A 66 16.43 -12.01 -3.52
CA TRP A 66 16.89 -11.09 -2.47
C TRP A 66 15.79 -10.10 -2.04
N PHE A 67 14.77 -9.86 -2.87
CA PHE A 67 13.76 -8.84 -2.59
C PHE A 67 12.56 -9.40 -1.83
N GLN A 68 12.16 -10.66 -2.08
CA GLN A 68 10.96 -11.22 -1.45
C GLN A 68 11.00 -11.25 0.09
N PRO A 69 12.11 -11.64 0.76
CA PRO A 69 12.18 -11.58 2.22
C PRO A 69 11.95 -10.17 2.77
N LEU A 70 12.57 -9.16 2.14
CA LEU A 70 12.37 -7.74 2.47
C LEU A 70 10.92 -7.32 2.21
N ARG A 71 10.32 -7.71 1.07
CA ARG A 71 8.93 -7.42 0.71
C ARG A 71 7.95 -7.94 1.78
N ILE A 72 8.15 -9.16 2.24
CA ILE A 72 7.26 -9.83 3.18
C ILE A 72 7.39 -9.23 4.58
N ALA A 73 8.62 -9.00 5.06
CA ALA A 73 8.87 -8.47 6.40
C ALA A 73 8.42 -7.01 6.56
N TYR A 74 8.64 -6.19 5.52
CA TYR A 74 8.42 -4.74 5.61
C TYR A 74 7.13 -4.27 4.97
N GLN A 75 6.57 -5.01 4.00
CA GLN A 75 5.30 -4.69 3.34
C GLN A 75 5.29 -3.22 2.85
N TRP A 76 4.27 -2.44 3.21
CA TRP A 76 4.19 -1.01 2.83
C TRP A 76 5.25 -0.13 3.49
N ARG A 77 5.88 -0.56 4.61
CA ARG A 77 6.93 0.21 5.31
C ARG A 77 8.20 0.35 4.48
N ILE A 78 8.34 -0.40 3.40
CA ILE A 78 9.44 -0.27 2.43
C ILE A 78 9.56 1.16 1.90
N GLU A 79 8.44 1.86 1.68
CA GLU A 79 8.47 3.25 1.22
C GLU A 79 9.13 4.18 2.24
N ASN A 80 8.86 4.00 3.55
CA ASN A 80 9.47 4.79 4.61
C ASN A 80 10.96 4.48 4.76
N MET A 81 11.30 3.20 4.73
CA MET A 81 12.69 2.72 4.76
C MET A 81 13.51 3.28 3.58
N ILE A 82 12.97 3.26 2.36
CA ILE A 82 13.60 3.88 1.19
C ILE A 82 13.74 5.39 1.40
N ALA A 83 12.68 6.08 1.83
CA ALA A 83 12.70 7.53 2.01
C ALA A 83 13.77 7.96 3.03
N ARG A 84 13.86 7.26 4.16
CA ARG A 84 14.89 7.49 5.19
C ARG A 84 16.29 7.25 4.63
N ALA A 85 16.50 6.14 3.93
CA ALA A 85 17.81 5.80 3.37
C ALA A 85 18.25 6.76 2.23
N LYS A 86 17.30 7.40 1.53
CA LYS A 86 17.62 8.44 0.53
C LYS A 86 18.11 9.75 1.13
N GLN A 87 17.85 10.02 2.41
CA GLN A 87 18.32 11.23 3.09
C GLN A 87 19.82 11.18 3.43
N ASN A 88 20.43 10.00 3.39
CA ASN A 88 21.85 9.82 3.70
C ASN A 88 22.64 9.44 2.43
N PRO A 89 23.68 10.21 2.04
CA PRO A 89 24.52 9.92 0.87
C PRO A 89 25.13 8.52 0.86
N THR A 90 25.41 7.92 2.03
CA THR A 90 26.02 6.58 2.09
C THR A 90 25.03 5.46 1.77
N THR A 91 23.73 5.69 1.96
CA THR A 91 22.67 4.68 1.76
C THR A 91 21.80 4.95 0.53
N VAL A 92 21.97 6.08 -0.17
CA VAL A 92 21.15 6.44 -1.33
C VAL A 92 21.21 5.38 -2.45
N ASN A 93 22.37 4.75 -2.67
CA ASN A 93 22.54 3.75 -3.72
C ASN A 93 21.76 2.46 -3.43
N ILE A 94 21.79 1.98 -2.18
CA ILE A 94 21.00 0.81 -1.79
C ILE A 94 19.51 1.15 -1.75
N ALA A 95 19.15 2.37 -1.31
CA ALA A 95 17.76 2.85 -1.35
C ALA A 95 17.19 2.85 -2.77
N ASN A 96 17.94 3.36 -3.75
CA ASN A 96 17.56 3.33 -5.16
C ASN A 96 17.43 1.90 -5.71
N THR A 97 18.25 0.97 -5.23
CA THR A 97 18.18 -0.45 -5.62
C THR A 97 16.90 -1.10 -5.10
N VAL A 98 16.56 -0.88 -3.83
CA VAL A 98 15.32 -1.37 -3.21
C VAL A 98 14.10 -0.71 -3.84
N GLU A 99 14.15 0.59 -4.13
CA GLU A 99 13.06 1.29 -4.81
C GLU A 99 12.78 0.73 -6.20
N ARG A 100 13.82 0.46 -7.00
CA ARG A 100 13.63 -0.17 -8.33
C ARG A 100 12.99 -1.55 -8.21
N ALA A 101 13.42 -2.37 -7.26
CA ALA A 101 12.82 -3.69 -7.04
C ALA A 101 11.36 -3.59 -6.60
N TRP A 102 11.05 -2.63 -5.72
CA TRP A 102 9.68 -2.37 -5.28
C TRP A 102 8.78 -1.88 -6.41
N ARG A 103 9.28 -0.99 -7.29
CA ARG A 103 8.55 -0.56 -8.49
C ARG A 103 8.37 -1.71 -9.48
N LYS A 104 9.36 -2.58 -9.65
CA LYS A 104 9.24 -3.78 -10.48
C LYS A 104 8.15 -4.71 -9.97
N GLN A 105 8.01 -4.86 -8.65
CA GLN A 105 6.91 -5.64 -8.07
C GLN A 105 5.53 -5.11 -8.47
N TRP A 106 5.36 -3.79 -8.57
CA TRP A 106 4.09 -3.19 -9.02
C TRP A 106 3.81 -3.49 -10.49
N VAL A 107 4.84 -3.49 -11.34
CA VAL A 107 4.75 -3.93 -12.75
C VAL A 107 4.32 -5.39 -12.82
N GLU A 108 4.95 -6.26 -12.03
CA GLU A 108 4.68 -7.70 -12.03
C GLU A 108 3.29 -8.04 -11.49
N TRP A 109 2.81 -7.30 -10.48
CA TRP A 109 1.45 -7.46 -9.99
C TRP A 109 0.41 -7.13 -11.06
N ASN A 110 0.60 -6.00 -11.75
CA ASN A 110 -0.29 -5.52 -12.83
C ASN A 110 -1.80 -5.63 -12.52
N TYR A 111 -2.18 -5.64 -11.24
CA TYR A 111 -3.56 -5.77 -10.82
C TYR A 111 -4.26 -4.42 -10.95
N ALA A 112 -5.52 -4.43 -11.36
CA ALA A 112 -6.37 -3.26 -11.28
C ALA A 112 -6.34 -2.68 -9.84
N PRO A 113 -6.31 -1.35 -9.65
CA PRO A 113 -6.23 -0.75 -8.31
C PRO A 113 -7.30 -1.27 -7.34
N SER A 114 -8.50 -1.54 -7.83
CA SER A 114 -9.61 -2.17 -7.12
C SER A 114 -9.26 -3.54 -6.52
N ALA A 115 -8.58 -4.40 -7.29
CA ALA A 115 -8.05 -5.67 -6.80
C ALA A 115 -6.83 -5.47 -5.88
N ALA A 116 -5.93 -4.54 -6.25
CA ALA A 116 -4.74 -4.17 -5.47
C ALA A 116 -5.10 -3.74 -4.04
N PHE A 117 -6.26 -3.10 -3.84
CA PHE A 117 -6.76 -2.61 -2.56
C PHE A 117 -6.68 -3.66 -1.43
N LYS A 118 -7.02 -4.92 -1.73
CA LYS A 118 -6.96 -6.04 -0.78
C LYS A 118 -5.53 -6.45 -0.43
N PHE A 119 -4.60 -6.36 -1.39
CA PHE A 119 -3.18 -6.67 -1.15
C PHE A 119 -2.52 -5.65 -0.21
N PHE A 120 -2.99 -4.41 -0.22
CA PHE A 120 -2.63 -3.39 0.77
C PHE A 120 -3.44 -3.50 2.08
N GLN A 121 -4.25 -4.57 2.24
CA GLN A 121 -5.10 -4.83 3.40
C GLN A 121 -6.11 -3.72 3.71
N LEU A 122 -6.39 -2.86 2.73
CA LEU A 122 -7.22 -1.68 2.92
C LEU A 122 -8.69 -2.03 3.07
N ASN A 123 -9.15 -3.19 2.61
CA ASN A 123 -10.52 -3.69 2.75
C ASN A 123 -10.86 -4.15 4.17
N ARG A 124 -9.88 -4.17 5.07
CA ARG A 124 -10.05 -4.51 6.49
C ARG A 124 -9.75 -3.33 7.43
N ALA A 125 -9.37 -2.18 6.87
CA ALA A 125 -9.01 -0.99 7.64
C ALA A 125 -10.24 -0.18 8.10
N TYR A 126 -11.37 -0.31 7.40
CA TYR A 126 -12.63 0.40 7.67
C TYR A 126 -12.38 1.88 7.97
N GLU A 127 -12.82 2.41 9.11
CA GLU A 127 -12.68 3.83 9.49
C GLU A 127 -11.26 4.38 9.40
N LYS A 128 -10.24 3.51 9.49
CA LYS A 128 -8.83 3.90 9.38
C LYS A 128 -8.32 3.96 7.94
N THR A 129 -9.11 3.53 6.95
CA THR A 129 -8.69 3.39 5.54
C THR A 129 -8.00 4.65 5.04
N LEU A 130 -8.65 5.81 5.07
CA LEU A 130 -8.08 7.06 4.53
C LEU A 130 -6.94 7.65 5.38
N LEU A 131 -6.80 7.22 6.63
CA LEU A 131 -5.78 7.67 7.57
C LEU A 131 -4.54 6.76 7.54
N SER A 132 -4.66 5.57 6.96
CA SER A 132 -3.63 4.54 6.95
C SER A 132 -2.44 4.93 6.03
N PRO A 133 -1.19 4.68 6.45
CA PRO A 133 -0.02 4.77 5.56
C PRO A 133 -0.17 3.93 4.27
N GLU A 134 -0.82 2.77 4.37
CA GLU A 134 -1.13 1.82 3.31
C GLU A 134 -1.94 2.49 2.20
N PHE A 135 -2.90 3.34 2.56
CA PHE A 135 -3.71 4.07 1.60
C PHE A 135 -2.87 5.04 0.77
N LYS A 136 -1.88 5.70 1.39
CA LYS A 136 -0.95 6.57 0.66
C LYS A 136 -0.11 5.78 -0.36
N VAL A 137 0.31 4.56 -0.02
CA VAL A 137 1.05 3.69 -0.94
C VAL A 137 0.14 3.17 -2.06
N TRP A 138 -1.09 2.77 -1.73
CA TRP A 138 -2.07 2.33 -2.72
C TRP A 138 -2.45 3.46 -3.70
N VAL A 139 -2.60 4.71 -3.24
CA VAL A 139 -2.83 5.87 -4.14
C VAL A 139 -1.65 6.09 -5.09
N LYS A 140 -0.40 5.91 -4.63
CA LYS A 140 0.78 5.93 -5.52
C LYS A 140 0.70 4.82 -6.57
N TYR A 141 0.31 3.61 -6.16
CA TYR A 141 0.11 2.48 -7.07
C TYR A 141 -1.00 2.75 -8.10
N LEU A 142 -2.16 3.27 -7.67
CA LEU A 142 -3.26 3.67 -8.55
C LEU A 142 -2.80 4.69 -9.59
N ASN A 143 -2.07 5.72 -9.17
CA ASN A 143 -1.54 6.73 -10.09
C ASN A 143 -0.52 6.14 -11.07
N TYR A 144 0.31 5.20 -10.62
CA TYR A 144 1.23 4.47 -11.48
C TYR A 144 0.46 3.64 -12.51
N PHE A 145 -0.49 2.81 -12.07
CA PHE A 145 -1.32 1.96 -12.92
C PHE A 145 -2.06 2.78 -13.99
N ASN A 146 -2.72 3.87 -13.60
CA ASN A 146 -3.46 4.75 -14.53
C ASN A 146 -2.58 5.43 -15.58
N ARG A 147 -1.28 5.59 -15.32
CA ARG A 147 -0.31 6.08 -16.32
C ARG A 147 0.11 4.97 -17.29
N GLN A 148 0.22 3.74 -16.81
CA GLN A 148 0.58 2.58 -17.64
C GLN A 148 -0.61 2.07 -18.47
N HIS A 149 -1.83 2.22 -17.97
CA HIS A 149 -3.06 1.75 -18.60
C HIS A 149 -4.08 2.89 -18.77
N PRO A 150 -3.85 3.84 -19.70
CA PRO A 150 -4.69 5.03 -19.84
C PRO A 150 -6.16 4.74 -20.21
N ASP A 151 -6.41 3.56 -20.80
CA ASP A 151 -7.71 3.02 -21.21
C ASP A 151 -8.47 2.31 -20.07
N LYS A 152 -7.78 1.96 -18.97
CA LYS A 152 -8.34 1.21 -17.83
C LYS A 152 -8.25 1.98 -16.51
N LYS A 153 -8.28 3.30 -16.59
CA LYS A 153 -8.10 4.15 -15.41
C LYS A 153 -9.19 3.89 -14.38
N GLU A 154 -8.77 3.74 -13.13
CA GLU A 154 -9.67 3.69 -11.98
C GLU A 154 -9.47 4.91 -11.08
N THR A 155 -10.54 5.34 -10.44
CA THR A 155 -10.48 6.41 -9.43
C THR A 155 -10.33 5.83 -8.03
N ILE A 156 -10.03 6.69 -7.04
CA ILE A 156 -10.03 6.28 -5.64
C ILE A 156 -11.40 5.69 -5.24
N ILE A 157 -12.49 6.31 -5.71
CA ILE A 157 -13.84 5.84 -5.36
C ILE A 157 -14.16 4.48 -6.00
N ASP A 158 -13.61 4.16 -7.18
CA ASP A 158 -13.76 2.83 -7.80
C ASP A 158 -13.12 1.75 -6.93
N GLY A 159 -11.90 2.00 -6.46
CA GLY A 159 -11.22 1.10 -5.52
C GLY A 159 -12.01 0.90 -4.23
N MET A 160 -12.60 1.96 -3.67
CA MET A 160 -13.45 1.87 -2.48
C MET A 160 -14.75 1.09 -2.75
N LYS A 161 -15.49 1.38 -3.83
CA LYS A 161 -16.75 0.70 -4.18
C LYS A 161 -16.57 -0.78 -4.52
N ALA A 162 -15.40 -1.16 -5.05
CA ALA A 162 -15.08 -2.56 -5.29
C ALA A 162 -14.84 -3.38 -4.01
N ASN A 163 -14.61 -2.71 -2.87
CA ASN A 163 -14.22 -3.35 -1.61
C ASN A 163 -15.15 -3.04 -0.43
N TYR A 164 -15.97 -1.99 -0.55
CA TYR A 164 -16.90 -1.53 0.47
C TYR A 164 -18.26 -1.20 -0.14
N ASN A 165 -19.33 -1.53 0.57
CA ASN A 165 -20.66 -1.00 0.25
C ASN A 165 -20.75 0.50 0.60
N ASP A 166 -21.76 1.18 0.06
CA ASP A 166 -21.89 2.63 0.23
C ASP A 166 -22.03 3.07 1.70
N ILE A 167 -22.65 2.24 2.55
CA ILE A 167 -22.76 2.51 4.00
C ILE A 167 -21.36 2.59 4.62
N ASN A 168 -20.53 1.58 4.38
CA ASN A 168 -19.15 1.54 4.87
C ASN A 168 -18.33 2.69 4.29
N ILE A 169 -18.50 3.03 3.02
CA ILE A 169 -17.81 4.18 2.42
C ILE A 169 -18.17 5.47 3.17
N LEU A 170 -19.44 5.74 3.43
CA LEU A 170 -19.83 6.96 4.16
C LEU A 170 -19.32 6.95 5.61
N LEU A 171 -19.32 5.81 6.31
CA LEU A 171 -18.73 5.70 7.65
C LEU A 171 -17.23 6.02 7.64
N ILE A 172 -16.50 5.49 6.65
CA ILE A 172 -15.07 5.79 6.44
C ILE A 172 -14.85 7.29 6.21
N LEU A 173 -15.66 7.91 5.36
CA LEU A 173 -15.57 9.34 5.06
C LEU A 173 -15.88 10.19 6.30
N ASN A 174 -16.87 9.81 7.10
CA ASN A 174 -17.23 10.50 8.33
C ASN A 174 -16.15 10.38 9.40
N ALA A 175 -15.54 9.20 9.56
CA ALA A 175 -14.41 9.01 10.47
C ALA A 175 -13.22 9.87 10.04
N ALA A 176 -12.86 9.86 8.76
CA ALA A 176 -11.78 10.68 8.23
C ALA A 176 -12.02 12.18 8.43
N LYS A 177 -13.25 12.67 8.25
CA LYS A 177 -13.64 14.09 8.36
C LYS A 177 -13.26 14.74 9.71
N LYS A 178 -13.07 13.94 10.76
CA LYS A 178 -12.61 14.37 12.09
C LYS A 178 -11.18 14.91 12.06
N ASP A 179 -10.35 14.45 11.13
CA ASP A 179 -9.00 14.98 10.88
C ASP A 179 -9.07 16.18 9.91
N PRO A 180 -8.65 17.39 10.33
CA PRO A 180 -8.62 18.57 9.48
C PRO A 180 -7.87 18.38 8.16
N ASN A 181 -6.82 17.54 8.14
CA ASN A 181 -5.97 17.30 6.98
C ASN A 181 -6.67 16.50 5.87
N THR A 182 -7.76 15.78 6.20
CA THR A 182 -8.47 14.94 5.22
C THR A 182 -9.72 15.61 4.65
N LYS A 183 -10.18 16.73 5.23
CA LYS A 183 -11.46 17.37 4.87
C LYS A 183 -11.64 17.59 3.37
N LYS A 184 -10.61 18.07 2.67
CA LYS A 184 -10.64 18.27 1.22
C LYS A 184 -10.82 16.96 0.45
N MET A 185 -10.09 15.91 0.85
CA MET A 185 -10.20 14.58 0.25
C MET A 185 -11.58 13.97 0.52
N VAL A 186 -12.12 14.13 1.73
CA VAL A 186 -13.46 13.66 2.08
C VAL A 186 -14.52 14.31 1.21
N THR A 187 -14.49 15.65 1.06
CA THR A 187 -15.44 16.37 0.20
C THR A 187 -15.34 15.90 -1.26
N TYR A 188 -14.11 15.71 -1.76
CA TYR A 188 -13.87 15.17 -3.10
C TYR A 188 -14.49 13.77 -3.26
N LEU A 189 -14.22 12.84 -2.35
CA LEU A 189 -14.74 11.47 -2.43
C LEU A 189 -16.26 11.38 -2.26
N GLN A 190 -16.86 12.25 -1.44
CA GLN A 190 -18.31 12.38 -1.38
C GLN A 190 -18.90 12.82 -2.73
N ASN A 191 -18.29 13.81 -3.39
CA ASN A 191 -18.72 14.24 -4.72
C ASN A 191 -18.58 13.11 -5.75
N GLU A 192 -17.47 12.37 -5.71
CA GLU A 192 -17.26 11.22 -6.59
C GLU A 192 -18.29 10.10 -6.34
N LEU A 193 -18.64 9.82 -5.08
CA LEU A 193 -19.69 8.85 -4.76
C LEU A 193 -21.05 9.29 -5.32
N VAL A 194 -21.40 10.57 -5.17
CA VAL A 194 -22.62 11.14 -5.78
C VAL A 194 -22.57 11.00 -7.31
N ASN A 195 -21.43 11.26 -7.95
CA ASN A 195 -21.25 11.09 -9.38
C ASN A 195 -21.52 9.63 -9.80
N LYS A 196 -21.04 8.66 -9.03
CA LYS A 196 -21.28 7.24 -9.29
C LYS A 196 -22.77 6.91 -9.21
N TRP A 197 -23.51 7.45 -8.24
CA TRP A 197 -24.97 7.27 -8.16
C TRP A 197 -25.72 7.93 -9.32
N VAL A 198 -25.26 9.07 -9.82
CA VAL A 198 -25.82 9.72 -11.02
C VAL A 198 -25.62 8.86 -12.26
N VAL A 199 -24.40 8.39 -12.49
CA VAL A 199 -24.09 7.51 -13.64
C VAL A 199 -24.87 6.20 -13.57
N ALA A 200 -25.02 5.63 -12.37
CA ALA A 200 -25.79 4.41 -12.16
C ALA A 200 -27.32 4.62 -12.17
N ASN A 201 -27.79 5.87 -12.25
CA ASN A 201 -29.20 6.25 -12.16
C ASN A 201 -29.92 5.58 -10.98
N GLU A 202 -29.30 5.62 -9.80
CA GLU A 202 -29.82 4.98 -8.59
C GLU A 202 -31.21 5.51 -8.19
N ASP A 203 -32.08 4.66 -7.65
CA ASP A 203 -33.37 5.11 -7.13
C ASP A 203 -33.15 5.88 -5.81
N PRO A 204 -33.55 7.17 -5.71
CA PRO A 204 -33.43 7.94 -4.48
C PRO A 204 -34.13 7.27 -3.29
N ALA A 205 -35.26 6.60 -3.50
CA ALA A 205 -35.98 5.91 -2.42
C ALA A 205 -35.16 4.73 -1.87
N VAL A 206 -34.46 4.00 -2.76
CA VAL A 206 -33.53 2.94 -2.37
C VAL A 206 -32.36 3.50 -1.57
N LEU A 207 -31.76 4.61 -2.02
CA LEU A 207 -30.66 5.26 -1.30
C LEU A 207 -31.10 5.77 0.08
N ARG A 208 -32.28 6.41 0.19
CA ARG A 208 -32.84 6.84 1.49
C ARG A 208 -33.02 5.66 2.44
N ARG A 209 -33.64 4.57 1.97
CA ARG A 209 -33.82 3.34 2.76
C ARG A 209 -32.46 2.76 3.19
N ARG A 210 -31.47 2.75 2.29
CA ARG A 210 -30.11 2.23 2.55
C ARG A 210 -29.42 2.95 3.69
N PHE A 211 -29.61 4.26 3.84
CA PHE A 211 -28.90 5.05 4.85
C PHE A 211 -29.72 5.40 6.09
N SER A 212 -31.05 5.23 6.06
CA SER A 212 -31.95 5.53 7.17
C SER A 212 -31.50 4.82 8.46
N GLY A 213 -31.33 5.59 9.54
CA GLY A 213 -30.90 5.08 10.85
C GLY A 213 -29.49 4.47 10.91
N THR A 214 -28.73 4.50 9.82
CA THR A 214 -27.43 3.82 9.71
C THR A 214 -26.26 4.78 9.56
N VAL A 215 -26.45 5.89 8.85
CA VAL A 215 -25.39 6.87 8.57
C VAL A 215 -25.94 8.28 8.78
N GLU A 216 -25.32 9.05 9.69
CA GLU A 216 -25.78 10.39 10.10
C GLU A 216 -25.96 11.35 8.92
N ASN A 217 -25.00 11.39 7.99
CA ASN A 217 -25.05 12.26 6.82
C ASN A 217 -25.67 11.61 5.58
N GLY A 218 -26.37 10.47 5.75
CA GLY A 218 -26.98 9.73 4.65
C GLY A 218 -27.98 10.56 3.84
N GLU A 219 -28.91 11.24 4.51
CA GLU A 219 -29.92 12.08 3.84
C GLU A 219 -29.27 13.26 3.09
N GLU A 220 -28.28 13.92 3.69
CA GLU A 220 -27.52 14.99 3.03
C GLU A 220 -26.88 14.54 1.72
N MET A 221 -26.28 13.34 1.71
CA MET A 221 -25.70 12.74 0.52
C MET A 221 -26.75 12.44 -0.56
N VAL A 222 -27.93 11.94 -0.18
CA VAL A 222 -29.03 11.67 -1.11
C VAL A 222 -29.59 12.96 -1.70
N GLN A 223 -29.74 14.02 -0.90
CA GLN A 223 -30.21 15.32 -1.39
C GLN A 223 -29.24 15.94 -2.40
N ARG A 224 -27.92 15.82 -2.16
CA ARG A 224 -26.90 16.23 -3.14
C ARG A 224 -27.02 15.47 -4.46
N TYR A 225 -27.30 14.17 -4.38
CA TYR A 225 -27.53 13.33 -5.54
C TYR A 225 -28.77 13.77 -6.34
N ILE A 226 -29.92 13.94 -5.69
CA ILE A 226 -31.17 14.38 -6.33
C ILE A 226 -30.95 15.70 -7.05
N LYS A 227 -30.41 16.70 -6.33
CA LYS A 227 -30.13 18.03 -6.89
C LYS A 227 -29.21 17.96 -8.12
N LYS A 228 -28.17 17.12 -8.06
CA LYS A 228 -27.22 16.97 -9.18
C LYS A 228 -27.88 16.32 -10.40
N ARG A 229 -28.71 15.29 -10.18
CA ARG A 229 -29.44 14.61 -11.24
C ARG A 229 -30.42 15.54 -11.95
N GLU A 230 -31.18 16.34 -11.20
CA GLU A 230 -32.11 17.34 -11.74
C GLU A 230 -31.38 18.38 -12.61
N ALA A 231 -30.26 18.91 -12.14
CA ALA A 231 -29.45 19.87 -12.90
C ALA A 231 -28.96 19.31 -14.24
N MET A 232 -28.58 18.02 -14.28
CA MET A 232 -28.17 17.36 -15.54
C MET A 232 -29.34 17.16 -16.51
N SER A 233 -30.54 16.83 -16.02
CA SER A 233 -31.73 16.71 -16.87
C SER A 233 -32.13 18.05 -17.50
N ALA A 234 -32.03 19.15 -16.75
CA ALA A 234 -32.34 20.49 -17.22
C ALA A 234 -31.33 21.05 -18.25
N THR A 235 -30.10 20.51 -18.30
CA THR A 235 -29.07 20.93 -19.27
C THR A 235 -29.14 20.14 -20.58
N THR A 236 -29.87 19.02 -20.60
CA THR A 236 -29.99 18.11 -21.76
C THR A 236 -31.34 18.27 -22.49
N SER A 237 -32.26 19.05 -21.93
CA SER A 237 -33.58 19.39 -22.50
C SER A 237 -33.52 20.76 -23.17
#